data_AF-A0A450WLQ6-F1
#
_entry.id   AF-A0A450WLQ6-F1
#
_cell.length_a   1.000
_cell.length_b   1.000
_cell.length_c   1.000
_cell.angle_alpha   90.00
_cell.angle_beta   90.00
_cell.angle_gamma   90.00
#
_symmetry.space_group_name_H-M   'P 1'
#
loop_
_entity.id
_entity.type
_entity.pdbx_description
1 polymer ?
#
loop_
_entity_poly.entity_id
_entity_poly.type
_entity_poly.pdbx_seq_one_letter_code
_entity_poly.pdbx_strand_id
1 'polypeptide(L)'
;MIICEGWATGCTLAEDEPEALVLAAIDAGNLKAVAMEARHHWPSVERVIAGDDDRQTPGNPGATKARAAAIASGAVLAFPQWPEGAPDTLTDFNDLVQWARGAGHDG
;
A
#
# COMPACT_ATOMS: atom_id res chain seq x y z
N MET A 1 9.88 5.30 -5.60
CA MET A 1 8.48 5.76 -5.76
C MET A 1 7.57 4.70 -5.18
N ILE A 2 6.55 5.12 -4.44
CA ILE A 2 5.57 4.22 -3.83
C ILE A 2 4.22 4.44 -4.52
N ILE A 3 3.53 3.36 -4.85
CA ILE A 3 2.19 3.40 -5.46
C ILE A 3 1.27 2.59 -4.56
N CYS A 4 0.19 3.20 -4.09
CA CYS A 4 -0.78 2.58 -3.19
C CYS A 4 -2.20 2.65 -3.75
N GLU A 5 -3.12 1.92 -3.13
CA GLU A 5 -4.53 1.93 -3.50
C GLU A 5 -5.22 3.21 -3.01
N GLY A 6 -5.37 3.35 -1.69
CA GLY A 6 -6.14 4.43 -1.08
C GLY A 6 -5.39 5.75 -0.90
N TRP A 7 -6.14 6.85 -0.82
CA TRP A 7 -5.60 8.17 -0.47
C TRP A 7 -5.02 8.20 0.95
N ALA A 8 -5.72 7.64 1.95
CA ALA A 8 -5.28 7.64 3.34
C ALA A 8 -3.97 6.86 3.52
N THR A 9 -3.86 5.69 2.89
CA THR A 9 -2.61 4.93 2.77
C THR A 9 -1.51 5.76 2.12
N GLY A 10 -1.82 6.48 1.04
CA GLY A 10 -0.87 7.37 0.38
C GLY A 10 -0.35 8.50 1.26
N CYS A 11 -1.22 9.15 2.04
CA CYS A 11 -0.81 10.16 3.00
C CYS A 11 0.12 9.58 4.07
N THR A 12 -0.23 8.42 4.63
CA THR A 12 0.59 7.72 5.63
C THR A 12 1.98 7.39 5.08
N LEU A 13 2.04 6.83 3.86
CA LEU A 13 3.31 6.50 3.22
C LEU A 13 4.15 7.75 2.89
N ALA A 14 3.52 8.87 2.56
CA ALA A 14 4.22 10.14 2.32
C ALA A 14 4.73 10.78 3.62
N GLU A 15 4.05 10.57 4.76
CA GLU A 15 4.52 10.96 6.08
C GLU A 15 5.71 10.09 6.53
N ASP A 16 5.63 8.78 6.32
CA ASP A 16 6.66 7.81 6.73
C ASP A 16 7.91 7.87 5.84
N GLU A 17 7.74 8.16 4.54
CA GLU A 17 8.83 8.26 3.56
C GLU A 17 8.83 9.64 2.84
N PRO A 18 9.23 10.74 3.51
CA PRO A 18 9.09 12.10 2.97
C PRO A 18 9.88 12.39 1.68
N GLU A 19 10.89 11.59 1.38
CA GLU A 19 11.71 11.71 0.16
C GLU A 19 11.11 10.93 -1.03
N ALA A 20 10.14 10.05 -0.77
CA ALA A 20 9.53 9.24 -1.81
C ALA A 20 8.39 9.99 -2.52
N LEU A 21 8.37 9.92 -3.85
CA LEU A 21 7.15 10.23 -4.60
C LEU A 21 6.10 9.14 -4.35
N VAL A 22 4.94 9.52 -3.83
CA VAL A 22 3.80 8.64 -3.56
C VAL A 22 2.65 8.90 -4.54
N LEU A 23 2.11 7.84 -5.15
CA LEU A 23 0.96 7.88 -6.04
C LEU A 23 -0.18 7.02 -5.49
N ALA A 24 -1.34 7.62 -5.22
CA ALA A 24 -2.54 6.87 -4.87
C ALA A 24 -3.37 6.56 -6.12
N ALA A 25 -3.70 5.29 -6.35
CA ALA A 25 -4.52 4.84 -7.47
C ALA A 25 -6.02 5.10 -7.25
N ILE A 26 -6.40 5.45 -6.03
CA ILE A 26 -7.75 5.74 -5.53
C ILE A 26 -8.70 4.53 -5.52
N ASP A 27 -8.39 3.48 -6.30
CA ASP A 27 -9.15 2.23 -6.38
C ASP A 27 -8.21 1.07 -6.72
N ALA A 28 -8.43 -0.09 -6.11
CA ALA A 28 -7.64 -1.30 -6.36
C ALA A 28 -7.58 -1.70 -7.85
N GLY A 29 -8.70 -1.53 -8.56
CA GLY A 29 -8.84 -1.81 -9.99
C GLY A 29 -7.98 -0.90 -10.85
N ASN A 30 -7.68 0.31 -10.40
CA ASN A 30 -6.78 1.24 -11.08
C ASN A 30 -5.30 0.97 -10.80
N LEU A 31 -4.97 0.25 -9.73
CA LEU A 31 -3.60 0.08 -9.25
C LEU A 31 -2.65 -0.45 -10.32
N LYS A 32 -3.09 -1.43 -11.12
CA LYS A 32 -2.30 -1.95 -12.24
C LYS A 32 -2.09 -0.90 -13.34
N ALA A 33 -3.13 -0.16 -13.72
CA ALA A 33 -3.03 0.85 -14.76
C ALA A 33 -2.06 1.96 -14.34
N VAL A 34 -2.21 2.48 -13.11
CA VAL A 34 -1.32 3.50 -12.55
C VAL A 34 0.12 3.01 -12.46
N ALA A 35 0.35 1.77 -12.00
CA ALA A 35 1.69 1.19 -11.93
C ALA A 35 2.36 1.06 -13.30
N MET A 36 1.60 0.71 -14.33
CA MET A 36 2.09 0.61 -15.70
C MET A 36 2.43 1.98 -16.29
N GLU A 37 1.56 2.99 -16.09
CA GLU A 37 1.83 4.35 -16.53
C GLU A 37 3.03 4.96 -15.79
N ALA A 38 3.15 4.71 -14.48
CA ALA A 38 4.32 5.14 -13.70
C ALA A 38 5.61 4.52 -14.23
N ARG A 39 5.59 3.24 -14.61
CA ARG A 39 6.74 2.58 -15.28
C ARG A 39 7.06 3.26 -16.62
N HIS A 40 6.05 3.63 -17.40
CA HIS A 40 6.25 4.27 -18.70
C HIS A 40 6.87 5.66 -18.57
N HIS A 41 6.37 6.48 -17.65
CA HIS A 41 6.84 7.85 -17.43
C HIS A 41 8.19 7.90 -16.69
N TRP A 42 8.45 6.97 -15.77
CA TRP A 42 9.66 6.93 -14.95
C TRP A 42 10.33 5.55 -15.00
N PRO A 43 10.90 5.16 -16.16
CA PRO A 43 11.40 3.79 -16.36
C PRO A 43 12.59 3.44 -15.47
N SER A 44 13.43 4.41 -15.13
CA SER A 44 14.63 4.24 -14.28
C SER A 44 14.36 4.29 -12.78
N VAL A 45 13.15 4.68 -12.36
CA VAL A 45 12.81 4.81 -10.95
C VAL A 45 12.41 3.45 -10.39
N GLU A 46 12.98 3.06 -9.25
CA GLU A 46 12.47 1.90 -8.51
C GLU A 46 11.07 2.18 -7.97
N ARG A 47 10.17 1.24 -8.24
CA ARG A 47 8.74 1.33 -7.90
C ARG A 47 8.43 0.26 -6.86
N VAL A 48 7.70 0.66 -5.83
CA VAL A 48 7.10 -0.22 -4.83
C VAL A 48 5.59 -0.09 -4.96
N ILE A 49 4.90 -1.22 -5.08
CA ILE A 49 3.46 -1.31 -4.88
C ILE A 49 3.23 -1.59 -3.40
N ALA A 50 2.68 -0.62 -2.68
CA ALA A 50 2.19 -0.79 -1.33
C ALA A 50 0.73 -1.24 -1.42
N GLY A 51 0.50 -2.54 -1.28
CA GLY A 51 -0.82 -3.14 -1.37
C GLY A 51 -1.54 -3.18 -0.03
N ASP A 52 -2.86 -3.11 -0.07
CA ASP A 52 -3.71 -3.39 1.08
C ASP A 52 -3.82 -4.92 1.27
N ASP A 53 -3.96 -5.36 2.50
CA ASP A 53 -4.15 -6.74 2.92
C ASP A 53 -5.54 -6.91 3.55
N ASP A 54 -6.56 -6.92 2.68
CA ASP A 54 -7.97 -7.15 3.00
C ASP A 54 -8.24 -8.60 3.43
N ARG A 55 -7.48 -9.10 4.41
CA ARG A 55 -7.41 -10.52 4.83
C ARG A 55 -8.74 -11.12 5.30
N GLN A 56 -9.70 -10.29 5.67
CA GLN A 56 -11.07 -10.70 6.04
C GLN A 56 -12.00 -10.82 4.82
N THR A 57 -11.60 -10.29 3.67
CA THR A 57 -12.39 -10.33 2.43
C THR A 57 -12.04 -11.61 1.66
N PRO A 58 -13.03 -12.43 1.25
CA PRO A 58 -12.77 -13.62 0.45
C PRO A 58 -11.94 -13.32 -0.81
N GLY A 59 -10.77 -13.97 -0.91
CA GLY A 59 -9.85 -13.80 -2.03
C GLY A 59 -8.90 -12.59 -1.93
N ASN A 60 -9.00 -11.78 -0.87
CA ASN A 60 -8.10 -10.66 -0.57
C ASN A 60 -7.81 -9.78 -1.81
N PRO A 61 -8.84 -9.03 -2.29
CA PRO A 61 -8.76 -8.31 -3.55
C PRO A 61 -7.64 -7.27 -3.58
N GLY A 62 -7.40 -6.52 -2.50
CA GLY A 62 -6.27 -5.60 -2.36
C GLY A 62 -4.94 -6.30 -2.64
N ALA A 63 -4.64 -7.39 -1.91
CA ALA A 63 -3.37 -8.10 -2.08
C ALA A 63 -3.23 -8.75 -3.46
N THR A 64 -4.32 -9.31 -3.97
CA THR A 64 -4.35 -9.94 -5.30
C THR A 64 -4.07 -8.92 -6.40
N LYS A 65 -4.72 -7.75 -6.36
CA LYS A 65 -4.54 -6.68 -7.35
C LYS A 65 -3.17 -6.01 -7.23
N ALA A 66 -2.68 -5.78 -6.02
CA ALA A 66 -1.34 -5.27 -5.77
C ALA A 66 -0.27 -6.20 -6.35
N ARG A 67 -0.40 -7.51 -6.15
CA ARG A 67 0.49 -8.51 -6.75
C ARG A 67 0.46 -8.47 -8.28
N ALA A 68 -0.73 -8.39 -8.88
CA ALA A 68 -0.87 -8.28 -10.32
C ALA A 68 -0.25 -6.98 -10.88
N ALA A 69 -0.38 -5.86 -10.17
CA ALA A 69 0.22 -4.59 -10.52
C ALA A 69 1.76 -4.63 -10.43
N ALA A 70 2.31 -5.22 -9.37
CA ALA A 70 3.75 -5.38 -9.18
C ALA A 70 4.37 -6.22 -10.30
N ILE A 71 3.77 -7.36 -10.62
CA ILE A 71 4.23 -8.23 -11.72
C ILE A 71 4.19 -7.48 -13.06
N ALA A 72 3.08 -6.80 -13.37
CA ALA A 72 2.93 -6.10 -14.66
C ALA A 72 3.95 -4.97 -14.81
N SER A 73 4.16 -4.18 -13.76
CA SER A 73 5.04 -3.00 -13.77
C SER A 73 6.51 -3.31 -13.45
N GLY A 74 6.85 -4.57 -13.12
CA GLY A 74 8.18 -4.95 -12.65
C GLY A 74 8.58 -4.19 -11.38
N ALA A 75 7.61 -3.93 -10.51
CA ALA A 75 7.80 -3.24 -9.24
C ALA A 75 8.00 -4.25 -8.10
N VAL A 76 8.62 -3.78 -7.01
CA VAL A 76 8.64 -4.50 -5.73
C VAL A 76 7.23 -4.44 -5.11
N LEU A 77 6.86 -5.46 -4.36
CA LEU A 77 5.58 -5.52 -3.65
C LEU A 77 5.82 -5.46 -2.14
N ALA A 78 5.10 -4.57 -1.46
CA ALA A 78 5.12 -4.43 -0.02
C ALA A 78 3.69 -4.52 0.53
N PHE A 79 3.57 -5.12 1.73
CA PHE A 79 2.34 -5.22 2.50
C PHE A 79 2.60 -4.75 3.93
N PRO A 80 1.57 -4.28 4.66
CA PRO A 80 1.71 -3.99 6.08
C PRO A 80 2.18 -5.23 6.84
N GLN A 81 3.06 -5.03 7.81
CA GLN A 81 3.48 -6.09 8.73
C GLN A 81 2.65 -5.97 9.99
N TRP A 82 1.82 -6.97 10.25
CA TRP A 82 0.92 -6.99 11.40
C TRP A 82 1.66 -7.50 12.64
N PRO A 83 1.95 -6.65 13.66
CA PRO A 83 2.61 -7.10 14.88
C PRO A 83 1.68 -7.98 15.72
N GLU A 84 2.25 -8.71 16.67
CA GLU A 84 1.48 -9.48 17.64
C GLU A 84 0.48 -8.58 18.39
N GLY A 85 -0.77 -9.03 18.51
CA GLY A 85 -1.85 -8.25 19.12
C GLY A 85 -2.53 -7.24 18.20
N ALA A 86 -2.05 -7.05 16.97
CA ALA A 86 -2.76 -6.24 15.98
C ALA A 86 -4.12 -6.88 15.63
N PRO A 87 -5.23 -6.12 15.66
CA PRO A 87 -6.53 -6.61 15.22
C PRO A 87 -6.49 -7.13 13.79
N ASP A 88 -7.27 -8.19 13.51
CA ASP A 88 -7.43 -8.73 12.17
C ASP A 88 -8.30 -7.84 11.26
N THR A 89 -8.93 -6.82 11.85
CA THR A 89 -9.67 -5.76 11.17
C THR A 89 -8.78 -4.72 10.49
N LEU A 90 -7.48 -4.65 10.83
CA LEU A 90 -6.57 -3.75 10.12
C LEU A 90 -6.29 -4.31 8.74
N THR A 91 -6.45 -3.49 7.70
CA THR A 91 -6.33 -3.93 6.31
C THR A 91 -5.27 -3.19 5.52
N ASP A 92 -4.80 -2.02 5.96
CA ASP A 92 -3.79 -1.25 5.23
C ASP A 92 -2.70 -0.62 6.14
N PHE A 93 -1.76 0.09 5.52
CA PHE A 93 -0.69 0.78 6.25
C PHE A 93 -1.23 1.91 7.15
N ASN A 94 -2.30 2.59 6.72
CA ASN A 94 -2.90 3.66 7.51
C ASN A 94 -3.53 3.08 8.79
N ASP A 95 -4.29 1.99 8.69
CA ASP A 95 -4.84 1.27 9.84
C ASP A 95 -3.76 0.86 10.84
N LEU A 96 -2.63 0.33 10.36
CA LEU A 96 -1.49 -0.02 11.20
C LEU A 96 -0.96 1.19 11.97
N VAL A 97 -0.74 2.31 11.28
CA VAL A 97 -0.19 3.53 11.88
C VAL A 97 -1.18 4.15 12.86
N GLN A 98 -2.47 4.22 12.53
CA GLN A 98 -3.49 4.76 13.44
C GLN A 98 -3.65 3.90 14.69
N TRP A 99 -3.66 2.56 14.53
CA TRP A 99 -3.71 1.64 15.66
C TRP A 99 -2.47 1.77 16.55
N ALA A 100 -1.26 1.84 15.99
CA ALA A 100 -0.03 2.00 16.75
C ALA A 100 0.01 3.34 17.52
N ARG A 101 -0.47 4.44 16.90
CA ARG A 101 -0.59 5.76 17.56
C ARG A 101 -1.59 5.73 18.73
N GLY A 102 -2.68 4.97 18.59
CA GLY A 102 -3.69 4.78 19.64
C GLY A 102 -3.21 3.87 20.77
N ALA A 103 -2.56 2.75 20.44
CA ALA A 103 -2.05 1.77 21.40
C ALA A 103 -0.95 2.35 22.32
N GLY A 104 -0.21 3.38 21.87
CA GLY A 104 0.78 4.09 22.67
C GLY A 104 0.20 5.01 23.76
N HIS A 105 -1.12 5.21 23.83
CA HIS A 105 -1.78 6.02 24.86
C HIS A 105 -2.30 5.22 26.07
N ASP A 106 -2.26 3.89 26.02
CA ASP A 106 -2.74 3.00 27.08
C ASP A 106 -1.61 2.31 27.88
N GLY A 107 -0.38 2.83 27.78
CA GLY A 107 0.85 2.30 28.43
C GLY A 107 1.42 3.19 29.53
#